data_AF-A0A1P8UTZ1-F1
#
_entry.id   AF-A0A1P8UTZ1-F1
#
_cell.length_a   1.000
_cell.length_b   1.000
_cell.length_c   1.000
_cell.angle_alpha   90.00
_cell.angle_beta   90.00
_cell.angle_gamma   90.00
#
_symmetry.space_group_name_H-M   'P 1'
#
loop_
_entity.id
_entity.type
_entity.pdbx_description
1 polymer ?
#
loop_
_entity_poly.entity_id
_entity_poly.type
_entity_poly.pdbx_seq_one_letter_code
_entity_poly.pdbx_strand_id
1 'polypeptide(L)'
;MPEGYAAIIAGNEGDDTMKGGEFDDLLFGNRDDDLIYGNDGDDTLYGGLGSDTLDGGRGNDVISGDAGLDFLSGGAGEDRFEFRASAIGDGLVDTIMDFDADADTILFLNEAAADVSFAQNGADVEILVDGVTEVLVTDADAGDVASLTDYGVTV
;
A
#
# COMPACT_ATOMS: atom_id res chain seq x y z
N MET A 1 24.15 -24.18 3.53
CA MET A 1 23.32 -22.98 3.71
C MET A 1 21.95 -23.48 4.11
N PRO A 2 21.31 -23.01 5.20
CA PRO A 2 19.91 -23.35 5.39
C PRO A 2 19.13 -22.69 4.23
N GLU A 3 18.20 -23.44 3.64
CA GLU A 3 17.37 -22.96 2.55
C GLU A 3 16.56 -21.76 3.03
N GLY A 4 16.46 -20.71 2.19
CA GLY A 4 15.62 -19.57 2.51
C GLY A 4 14.17 -20.05 2.57
N TYR A 5 13.49 -19.68 3.64
CA TYR A 5 12.08 -19.96 3.83
C TYR A 5 11.38 -18.62 3.92
N ALA A 6 10.11 -18.60 3.51
CA ALA A 6 9.13 -17.63 3.97
C ALA A 6 9.35 -17.29 5.45
N ALA A 7 9.53 -16.01 5.72
CA ALA A 7 9.86 -15.42 6.99
C ALA A 7 8.66 -14.65 7.53
N ILE A 8 8.57 -14.61 8.86
CA ILE A 8 7.71 -13.66 9.56
C ILE A 8 8.67 -12.70 10.28
N ILE A 9 8.72 -11.47 9.80
CA ILE A 9 9.62 -10.43 10.28
C ILE A 9 8.77 -9.37 10.99
N ALA A 10 9.18 -8.99 12.19
CA ALA A 10 8.55 -7.91 12.94
C ALA A 10 9.62 -6.93 13.42
N GLY A 11 9.36 -5.65 13.23
CA GLY A 11 10.09 -4.55 13.85
C GLY A 11 10.04 -4.61 15.37
N ASN A 12 10.93 -3.85 16.01
CA ASN A 12 11.01 -3.69 17.44
C ASN A 12 10.46 -2.31 17.84
N GLU A 13 11.14 -1.62 18.76
CA GLU A 13 10.82 -0.22 19.06
C GLU A 13 11.77 0.68 18.28
N GLY A 14 11.25 1.77 17.71
CA GLY A 14 11.97 2.73 16.88
C GLY A 14 12.07 2.34 15.41
N ASP A 15 12.49 3.30 14.60
CA ASP A 15 12.61 3.21 13.14
C ASP A 15 13.44 1.97 12.70
N ASP A 16 12.79 1.03 12.02
CA ASP A 16 13.40 -0.20 11.53
C ASP A 16 13.68 -0.17 10.03
N THR A 17 14.61 -1.02 9.59
CA THR A 17 14.81 -1.34 8.17
C THR A 17 14.75 -2.84 7.98
N MET A 18 13.71 -3.30 7.29
CA MET A 18 13.38 -4.72 7.15
C MET A 18 13.45 -5.17 5.69
N LYS A 19 13.78 -6.45 5.49
CA LYS A 19 13.90 -7.08 4.17
C LYS A 19 13.39 -8.51 4.21
N GLY A 20 12.42 -8.85 3.36
CA GLY A 20 11.86 -10.19 3.19
C GLY A 20 12.90 -11.14 2.61
N GLY A 21 13.12 -11.08 1.29
CA GLY A 21 14.13 -11.91 0.64
C GLY A 21 13.73 -12.40 -0.74
N GLU A 22 13.70 -13.72 -0.92
CA GLU A 22 13.38 -14.37 -2.21
C GLU A 22 12.06 -15.16 -2.17
N PHE A 23 11.33 -15.13 -1.04
CA PHE A 23 10.19 -16.00 -0.77
C PHE A 23 9.04 -15.17 -0.23
N ASP A 24 7.84 -15.74 -0.26
CA ASP A 24 6.62 -15.13 0.27
C ASP A 24 6.75 -14.85 1.78
N ASP A 25 7.01 -13.60 2.14
CA ASP A 25 7.30 -13.15 3.48
C ASP A 25 6.14 -12.34 4.08
N LEU A 26 6.11 -12.29 5.41
CA LEU A 26 5.16 -11.49 6.17
C LEU A 26 5.92 -10.50 7.06
N LEU A 27 5.82 -9.21 6.77
CA LEU A 27 6.57 -8.14 7.41
C LEU A 27 5.63 -7.20 8.18
N PHE A 28 6.01 -6.87 9.42
CA PHE A 28 5.29 -5.93 10.29
C PHE A 28 6.25 -4.87 10.85
N GLY A 29 6.06 -3.59 10.52
CA GLY A 29 6.84 -2.47 11.10
C GLY A 29 6.52 -2.26 12.57
N ASN A 30 5.22 -2.26 12.87
CA ASN A 30 4.60 -2.03 14.18
C ASN A 30 4.48 -0.54 14.54
N ARG A 31 5.57 0.11 14.93
CA ARG A 31 5.55 1.47 15.47
C ARG A 31 6.77 2.22 15.00
N ASP A 32 6.61 3.54 14.96
CA ASP A 32 7.63 4.50 14.53
C ASP A 32 7.82 4.40 13.01
N ASP A 33 8.76 5.16 12.44
CA ASP A 33 8.84 5.35 10.99
C ASP A 33 9.71 4.25 10.36
N ASP A 34 9.08 3.29 9.67
CA ASP A 34 9.74 2.08 9.19
C ASP A 34 10.04 2.08 7.69
N LEU A 35 11.09 1.34 7.32
CA LEU A 35 11.45 1.09 5.93
C LEU A 35 11.39 -0.42 5.64
N ILE A 36 10.41 -0.83 4.85
CA ILE A 36 10.06 -2.24 4.64
C ILE A 36 10.22 -2.60 3.16
N TYR A 37 11.02 -3.63 2.88
CA TYR A 37 11.21 -4.17 1.53
C TYR A 37 10.81 -5.64 1.46
N GLY A 38 9.85 -6.01 0.64
CA GLY A 38 9.52 -7.42 0.36
C GLY A 38 10.65 -8.12 -0.40
N ASN A 39 11.07 -7.50 -1.51
CA ASN A 39 12.06 -7.96 -2.50
C ASN A 39 11.48 -8.93 -3.53
N ASP A 40 11.85 -10.20 -3.59
CA ASP A 40 11.22 -11.16 -4.51
C ASP A 40 10.31 -12.09 -3.68
N GLY A 41 9.13 -12.44 -4.21
CA GLY A 41 8.16 -13.29 -3.52
C GLY A 41 6.77 -12.65 -3.52
N ASP A 42 5.73 -13.42 -3.20
CA ASP A 42 4.41 -12.82 -2.99
C ASP A 42 4.31 -12.40 -1.50
N ASP A 43 4.68 -11.16 -1.20
CA ASP A 43 4.88 -10.67 0.16
C ASP A 43 3.61 -10.03 0.75
N THR A 44 3.55 -9.96 2.08
CA THR A 44 2.55 -9.17 2.79
C THR A 44 3.23 -8.20 3.76
N LEU A 45 3.03 -6.90 3.55
CA LEU A 45 3.71 -5.82 4.25
C LEU A 45 2.68 -4.99 5.03
N TYR A 46 2.91 -4.85 6.34
CA TYR A 46 2.17 -3.96 7.23
C TYR A 46 3.11 -2.94 7.86
N GLY A 47 2.89 -1.64 7.63
CA GLY A 47 3.65 -0.55 8.23
C GLY A 47 3.40 -0.45 9.72
N GLY A 48 2.18 -0.06 10.08
CA GLY A 48 1.69 -0.07 11.45
C GLY A 48 1.32 1.32 11.92
N LEU A 49 2.09 1.88 12.86
CA LEU A 49 1.91 3.26 13.32
C LEU A 49 3.16 4.04 12.97
N GLY A 50 3.08 5.08 12.17
CA GLY A 50 4.28 5.82 11.80
C GLY A 50 4.17 6.40 10.41
N SER A 51 5.19 7.12 9.95
CA SER A 51 5.29 7.46 8.53
C SER A 51 6.20 6.44 7.86
N ASP A 52 5.59 5.40 7.28
CA ASP A 52 6.31 4.25 6.79
C ASP A 52 6.62 4.37 5.29
N THR A 53 7.66 3.65 4.84
CA THR A 53 7.96 3.46 3.42
C THR A 53 7.99 1.97 3.11
N LEU A 54 7.05 1.51 2.30
CA LEU A 54 6.83 0.11 1.95
C LEU A 54 7.05 -0.11 0.45
N ASP A 55 7.86 -1.10 0.10
CA ASP A 55 8.17 -1.51 -1.27
C ASP A 55 8.03 -3.04 -1.36
N GLY A 56 7.00 -3.50 -2.09
CA GLY A 56 6.72 -4.93 -2.31
C GLY A 56 7.84 -5.60 -3.09
N GLY A 57 8.09 -5.11 -4.30
CA GLY A 57 9.25 -5.47 -5.10
C GLY A 57 8.86 -6.28 -6.33
N ARG A 58 9.07 -7.60 -6.32
CA ARG A 58 8.66 -8.51 -7.39
C ARG A 58 7.77 -9.58 -6.81
N GLY A 59 6.68 -9.85 -7.51
CA GLY A 59 5.68 -10.81 -7.06
C GLY A 59 4.37 -10.08 -6.87
N ASN A 60 3.35 -10.81 -6.41
CA ASN A 60 2.04 -10.23 -6.19
C ASN A 60 1.90 -9.90 -4.71
N ASP A 61 2.10 -8.63 -4.39
CA ASP A 61 2.26 -8.18 -3.00
C ASP A 61 0.95 -7.63 -2.41
N VAL A 62 0.82 -7.76 -1.09
CA VAL A 62 -0.26 -7.11 -0.31
C VAL A 62 0.36 -6.08 0.61
N ILE A 63 0.00 -4.81 0.44
CA ILE A 63 0.65 -3.69 1.11
C ILE A 63 -0.37 -2.87 1.89
N SER A 64 -0.10 -2.60 3.16
CA SER A 64 -0.93 -1.78 4.04
C SER A 64 -0.02 -0.88 4.89
N GLY A 65 -0.09 0.43 4.68
CA GLY A 65 0.62 1.40 5.54
C GLY A 65 0.10 1.42 6.98
N ASP A 66 -1.21 1.17 7.14
CA ASP A 66 -1.94 1.36 8.41
C ASP A 66 -2.02 2.84 8.80
N ALA A 67 -1.71 3.26 10.02
CA ALA A 67 -1.99 4.63 10.47
C ALA A 67 -0.75 5.51 10.33
N GLY A 68 -0.92 6.70 9.76
CA GLY A 68 0.16 7.63 9.56
C GLY A 68 0.21 8.19 8.15
N LEU A 69 1.42 8.60 7.72
CA LEU A 69 1.62 9.12 6.37
C LEU A 69 2.60 8.20 5.67
N ASP A 70 2.06 7.34 4.82
CA ASP A 70 2.81 6.24 4.25
C ASP A 70 3.13 6.45 2.77
N PHE A 71 4.28 5.91 2.37
CA PHE A 71 4.73 5.87 0.98
C PHE A 71 4.78 4.41 0.52
N LEU A 72 3.91 4.04 -0.41
CA LEU A 72 3.68 2.67 -0.83
C LEU A 72 4.11 2.48 -2.29
N SER A 73 4.85 1.40 -2.56
CA SER A 73 5.25 0.95 -3.89
C SER A 73 4.93 -0.54 -4.02
N GLY A 74 4.17 -0.92 -5.05
CA GLY A 74 3.88 -2.33 -5.36
C GLY A 74 5.08 -3.01 -5.99
N GLY A 75 5.70 -2.32 -6.94
CA GLY A 75 6.79 -2.83 -7.74
C GLY A 75 6.29 -3.52 -8.99
N ALA A 76 6.59 -4.80 -9.15
CA ALA A 76 6.27 -5.57 -10.34
C ALA A 76 5.45 -6.81 -9.99
N GLY A 77 4.21 -6.83 -10.44
CA GLY A 77 3.30 -7.95 -10.27
C GLY A 77 1.87 -7.46 -10.33
N GLU A 78 0.94 -8.27 -9.83
CA GLU A 78 -0.43 -7.84 -9.55
C GLU A 78 -0.52 -7.50 -8.07
N ASP A 79 -0.37 -6.22 -7.72
CA ASP A 79 -0.26 -5.79 -6.33
C ASP A 79 -1.60 -5.31 -5.76
N ARG A 80 -1.72 -5.36 -4.43
CA ARG A 80 -2.92 -4.95 -3.72
C ARG A 80 -2.59 -4.03 -2.55
N PHE A 81 -3.05 -2.79 -2.65
CA PHE A 81 -2.95 -1.80 -1.59
C PHE A 81 -4.21 -1.84 -0.72
N GLU A 82 -4.07 -2.21 0.55
CA GLU A 82 -5.19 -2.28 1.50
C GLU A 82 -5.18 -1.08 2.46
N PHE A 83 -6.27 -0.33 2.47
CA PHE A 83 -6.53 0.74 3.41
C PHE A 83 -7.57 0.28 4.43
N ARG A 84 -7.16 0.24 5.71
CA ARG A 84 -7.97 -0.18 6.85
C ARG A 84 -8.52 1.06 7.57
N ALA A 85 -9.45 0.85 8.49
CA ALA A 85 -9.95 1.94 9.34
C ALA A 85 -8.86 2.66 10.17
N SER A 86 -7.65 2.10 10.30
CA SER A 86 -6.46 2.75 10.86
C SER A 86 -5.92 3.87 9.96
N ALA A 87 -5.96 3.67 8.64
CA ALA A 87 -5.43 4.56 7.63
C ALA A 87 -6.40 5.70 7.26
N ILE A 88 -7.69 5.51 7.52
CA ILE A 88 -8.74 6.43 7.08
C ILE A 88 -9.14 7.40 8.19
N GLY A 89 -9.19 8.69 7.84
CA GLY A 89 -9.73 9.74 8.70
C GLY A 89 -8.82 10.17 9.84
N ASP A 90 -7.53 9.82 9.77
CA ASP A 90 -6.50 10.32 10.69
C ASP A 90 -6.03 11.75 10.32
N GLY A 91 -6.40 12.22 9.13
CA GLY A 91 -6.08 13.55 8.60
C GLY A 91 -4.74 13.62 7.87
N LEU A 92 -4.15 12.47 7.58
CA LEU A 92 -2.96 12.31 6.75
C LEU A 92 -3.36 11.75 5.38
N VAL A 93 -2.43 11.77 4.44
CA VAL A 93 -2.67 11.34 3.06
C VAL A 93 -1.53 10.43 2.65
N ASP A 94 -1.86 9.18 2.38
CA ASP A 94 -0.91 8.18 1.92
C ASP A 94 -0.61 8.39 0.43
N THR A 95 0.57 7.94 0.01
CA THR A 95 1.02 8.06 -1.38
C THR A 95 1.34 6.70 -1.97
N ILE A 96 0.70 6.35 -3.07
CA ILE A 96 1.09 5.21 -3.92
C ILE A 96 1.92 5.75 -5.09
N MET A 97 3.15 5.24 -5.24
CA MET A 97 4.16 5.85 -6.09
C MET A 97 4.25 5.28 -7.52
N ASP A 98 3.82 4.03 -7.73
CA ASP A 98 4.08 3.28 -8.96
C ASP A 98 2.88 2.45 -9.45
N PHE A 99 1.66 2.83 -9.06
CA PHE A 99 0.43 2.11 -9.35
C PHE A 99 0.29 1.77 -10.85
N ASP A 100 0.22 0.48 -11.18
CA ASP A 100 -0.09 -0.01 -12.52
C ASP A 100 -1.57 -0.40 -12.62
N ALA A 101 -2.38 0.42 -13.28
CA ALA A 101 -3.81 0.19 -13.34
C ALA A 101 -4.26 -1.06 -14.13
N ASP A 102 -3.36 -1.68 -14.91
CA ASP A 102 -3.62 -2.94 -15.61
C ASP A 102 -3.33 -4.17 -14.72
N ALA A 103 -2.62 -4.02 -13.61
CA ALA A 103 -2.18 -5.11 -12.73
C ALA A 103 -2.61 -4.95 -11.27
N ASP A 104 -2.63 -3.72 -10.76
CA ASP A 104 -2.78 -3.40 -9.36
C ASP A 104 -4.22 -3.09 -8.96
N THR A 105 -4.48 -3.26 -7.66
CA THR A 105 -5.79 -3.01 -7.06
C THR A 105 -5.66 -2.22 -5.77
N ILE A 106 -6.66 -1.38 -5.48
CA ILE A 106 -6.78 -0.66 -4.21
C ILE A 106 -8.00 -1.17 -3.47
N LEU A 107 -7.91 -1.33 -2.16
CA LEU A 107 -8.98 -1.90 -1.36
C LEU A 107 -9.20 -1.08 -0.11
N PHE A 108 -10.39 -0.51 0.03
CA PHE A 108 -10.84 0.12 1.27
C PHE A 108 -11.65 -0.89 2.09
N LEU A 109 -11.10 -1.32 3.22
CA LEU A 109 -11.70 -2.34 4.07
C LEU A 109 -12.76 -1.76 5.00
N ASN A 110 -13.99 -2.26 4.86
CA ASN A 110 -15.17 -1.85 5.64
C ASN A 110 -15.70 -0.44 5.36
N GLU A 111 -15.32 0.16 4.23
CA GLU A 111 -15.94 1.40 3.77
C GLU A 111 -17.23 1.11 2.99
N ALA A 112 -17.93 2.12 2.49
CA ALA A 112 -18.99 1.92 1.50
C ALA A 112 -18.54 2.48 0.15
N ALA A 113 -18.89 1.79 -0.95
CA ALA A 113 -18.56 2.27 -2.29
C ALA A 113 -19.14 3.66 -2.63
N ALA A 114 -20.17 4.10 -1.89
CA ALA A 114 -20.75 5.43 -2.04
C ALA A 114 -19.89 6.53 -1.39
N ASP A 115 -19.02 6.16 -0.46
CA ASP A 115 -18.21 7.07 0.33
C ASP A 115 -16.82 7.26 -0.30
N VAL A 116 -16.39 6.33 -1.16
CA VAL A 116 -15.16 6.42 -1.96
C VAL A 116 -15.42 7.17 -3.28
N SER A 117 -14.62 8.20 -3.56
CA SER A 117 -14.68 8.98 -4.80
C SER A 117 -13.28 9.32 -5.31
N PHE A 118 -13.16 9.65 -6.59
CA PHE A 118 -11.88 9.90 -7.24
C PHE A 118 -11.86 11.28 -7.88
N ALA A 119 -10.74 11.99 -7.77
CA ALA A 119 -10.50 13.27 -8.40
C ALA A 119 -9.13 13.28 -9.10
N GLN A 120 -9.12 13.43 -10.42
CA GLN A 120 -7.87 13.64 -11.14
C GLN A 120 -7.37 15.07 -10.90
N ASN A 121 -6.10 15.18 -10.51
CA ASN A 121 -5.40 16.44 -10.33
C ASN A 121 -4.11 16.45 -11.17
N GLY A 122 -4.23 16.85 -12.44
CA GLY A 122 -3.09 16.84 -13.35
C GLY A 122 -2.70 15.41 -13.75
N ALA A 123 -1.52 14.97 -13.33
CA ALA A 123 -0.99 13.62 -13.56
C ALA A 123 -1.19 12.71 -12.34
N ASP A 124 -1.86 13.19 -11.29
CA ASP A 124 -2.10 12.43 -10.08
C ASP A 124 -3.59 12.17 -9.90
N VAL A 125 -3.93 11.18 -9.08
CA VAL A 125 -5.31 10.84 -8.69
C VAL A 125 -5.44 10.93 -7.18
N GLU A 126 -6.36 11.76 -6.72
CA GLU A 126 -6.77 11.82 -5.33
C GLU A 126 -7.94 10.85 -5.13
N ILE A 127 -7.82 9.95 -4.17
CA ILE A 127 -8.90 9.08 -3.68
C ILE A 127 -9.41 9.68 -2.38
N LEU A 128 -10.72 9.94 -2.35
CA LEU A 128 -11.39 10.57 -1.23
C LEU A 128 -12.35 9.58 -0.58
N VAL A 129 -12.34 9.54 0.75
CA VAL A 129 -13.33 8.82 1.57
C VAL A 129 -14.14 9.86 2.36
N ASP A 130 -15.47 9.76 2.33
CA ASP A 130 -16.38 10.76 2.94
C ASP A 130 -16.12 12.22 2.47
N GLY A 131 -15.53 12.37 1.29
CA GLY A 131 -15.18 13.66 0.69
C GLY A 131 -13.88 14.29 1.21
N VAL A 132 -13.07 13.55 1.95
CA VAL A 132 -11.72 13.93 2.38
C VAL A 132 -10.71 13.09 1.61
N THR A 133 -9.64 13.69 1.10
CA THR A 133 -8.56 12.96 0.43
C THR A 133 -7.81 12.12 1.46
N GLU A 134 -7.69 10.82 1.20
CA GLU A 134 -6.99 9.86 2.06
C GLU A 134 -5.79 9.23 1.32
N VAL A 135 -5.87 9.09 -0.01
CA VAL A 135 -4.79 8.50 -0.83
C VAL A 135 -4.51 9.38 -2.04
N LEU A 136 -3.23 9.57 -2.32
CA LEU A 136 -2.71 10.16 -3.54
C LEU A 136 -1.99 9.08 -4.35
N VAL A 137 -2.45 8.82 -5.56
CA VAL A 137 -1.73 7.98 -6.52
C VAL A 137 -0.98 8.90 -7.47
N THR A 138 0.35 8.83 -7.45
CA THR A 138 1.20 9.70 -8.26
C THR A 138 1.49 9.11 -9.64
N ASP A 139 1.69 9.98 -10.64
CA ASP A 139 1.99 9.59 -12.02
C ASP A 139 0.94 8.66 -12.64
N ALA A 140 -0.31 8.77 -12.17
CA ALA A 140 -1.46 8.05 -12.69
C ALA A 140 -2.01 8.76 -13.94
N ASP A 141 -1.86 8.10 -15.10
CA ASP A 141 -2.42 8.51 -16.37
C ASP A 141 -3.95 8.43 -16.36
N ALA A 142 -4.61 9.13 -17.30
CA ALA A 142 -6.08 9.17 -17.39
C ALA A 142 -6.74 7.79 -17.66
N GLY A 143 -5.96 6.77 -18.02
CA GLY A 143 -6.41 5.37 -18.11
C GLY A 143 -6.63 4.73 -16.74
N ASP A 144 -5.88 5.18 -15.75
CA ASP A 144 -5.81 4.58 -14.41
C ASP A 144 -7.07 4.92 -13.60
N VAL A 145 -7.60 6.13 -13.78
CA VAL A 145 -8.89 6.55 -13.21
C VAL A 145 -10.05 5.68 -13.70
N ALA A 146 -10.03 5.26 -14.96
CA ALA A 146 -11.12 4.42 -15.50
C ALA A 146 -11.08 3.00 -14.92
N SER A 147 -9.89 2.44 -14.71
CA SER A 147 -9.67 1.13 -14.07
C SER A 147 -10.05 1.15 -12.58
N LEU A 148 -9.64 2.18 -11.85
CA LEU A 148 -10.00 2.39 -10.44
C LEU A 148 -11.51 2.47 -10.21
N THR A 149 -12.27 3.00 -11.18
CA THR A 149 -13.74 3.10 -11.11
C THR A 149 -14.52 1.84 -11.53
N ASP A 150 -13.92 0.90 -12.27
CA ASP A 150 -14.63 -0.26 -12.86
C ASP A 150 -14.16 -1.61 -12.27
N TYR A 151 -12.93 -1.68 -11.73
CA TYR A 151 -12.32 -2.91 -11.20
C TYR A 151 -11.49 -2.74 -9.91
N GLY A 152 -11.07 -1.52 -9.57
CA GLY A 152 -10.00 -1.29 -8.60
C GLY A 152 -10.40 -0.85 -7.20
N VAL A 153 -11.69 -0.82 -6.83
CA VAL A 153 -12.16 -0.69 -5.44
C VAL A 153 -13.23 -1.74 -5.19
N THR A 154 -12.83 -2.84 -4.56
CA THR A 154 -13.81 -3.75 -3.95
C THR A 154 -14.08 -3.24 -2.55
N VAL A 155 -15.35 -3.20 -2.16
CA VAL A 155 -15.79 -2.78 -0.83
C VAL A 155 -16.49 -3.95 -0.15
#